data_AF-A0A8C5Y5Z7-F1
#
_entry.id   AF-A0A8C5Y5Z7-F1
#
_cell.length_a   1.000
_cell.length_b   1.000
_cell.length_c   1.000
_cell.angle_alpha   90.00
_cell.angle_beta   90.00
_cell.angle_gamma   90.00
#
_symmetry.space_group_name_H-M   'P 1'
#
loop_
_entity.id
_entity.type
_entity.pdbx_description
1 polymer ?
#
loop_
_entity_poly.entity_id
_entity_poly.type
_entity_poly.pdbx_seq_one_letter_code
_entity_poly.pdbx_strand_id
1 'polypeptide(L)'
;MNIRSARPDDLMNMQHCNLLCLPENYQMKYYFYHGLSWPQLSYIAEDEQRKIVGYVLAKMEEDPDDAPHGHITSLAVKRSHRRLGLAQKLMDQACRAMIENFGAKYVSLHVRKSNLMEL
;
A
#
# COMPACT_ATOMS: atom_id res chain seq x y z
N MET A 1 11.62 13.29 -2.18
CA MET A 1 10.84 12.03 -2.02
C MET A 1 10.15 11.72 -3.33
N ASN A 2 10.43 10.55 -3.90
CA ASN A 2 9.83 10.09 -5.14
C ASN A 2 8.70 9.09 -4.82
N ILE A 3 7.55 9.23 -5.47
CA ILE A 3 6.43 8.29 -5.36
C ILE A 3 6.21 7.64 -6.71
N ARG A 4 6.21 6.31 -6.75
CA ARG A 4 6.06 5.54 -7.98
C ARG A 4 5.38 4.21 -7.72
N SER A 5 4.86 3.59 -8.79
CA SER A 5 4.35 2.23 -8.75
C SER A 5 5.46 1.26 -8.31
N ALA A 6 5.07 0.29 -7.48
CA ALA A 6 5.93 -0.75 -6.95
C ALA A 6 6.26 -1.77 -8.05
N ARG A 7 7.51 -2.21 -8.09
CA ARG A 7 7.99 -3.27 -8.98
C ARG A 7 8.26 -4.54 -8.18
N PRO A 8 8.34 -5.72 -8.82
CA PRO A 8 8.68 -6.97 -8.13
C PRO A 8 9.96 -6.87 -7.26
N ASP A 9 10.97 -6.13 -7.75
CA ASP A 9 12.24 -5.92 -7.03
C ASP A 9 12.08 -5.08 -5.74
N ASP A 10 11.00 -4.29 -5.62
CA ASP A 10 10.71 -3.47 -4.45
C ASP A 10 10.06 -4.30 -3.32
N LEU A 11 9.46 -5.45 -3.62
CA LEU A 11 8.60 -6.20 -2.69
C LEU A 11 9.36 -6.64 -1.41
N MET A 12 10.62 -7.03 -1.52
CA MET A 12 11.44 -7.39 -0.35
C MET A 12 11.67 -6.17 0.55
N ASN A 13 11.91 -5.00 -0.05
CA ASN A 13 12.09 -3.76 0.70
C ASN A 13 10.78 -3.24 1.30
N MET A 14 9.63 -3.51 0.65
CA MET A 14 8.30 -3.26 1.24
C MET A 14 8.08 -4.14 2.47
N GLN A 15 8.39 -5.44 2.40
CA GLN A 15 8.29 -6.35 3.54
C GLN A 15 9.20 -5.90 4.69
N HIS A 16 10.44 -5.49 4.39
CA HIS A 16 11.33 -4.94 5.40
C HIS A 16 10.75 -3.67 6.05
N CYS A 17 10.13 -2.79 5.27
CA CYS A 17 9.46 -1.60 5.81
C CYS A 17 8.24 -1.96 6.68
N ASN A 18 7.47 -2.98 6.32
CA ASN A 18 6.34 -3.50 7.09
C ASN A 18 6.79 -3.98 8.48
N LEU A 19 7.80 -4.85 8.52
CA LEU A 19 8.39 -5.40 9.76
C LEU A 19 8.88 -4.31 10.74
N LEU A 20 9.35 -3.18 10.22
CA LEU A 20 9.80 -2.06 11.03
C LEU A 20 8.67 -1.17 11.55
N CYS A 21 7.52 -1.15 10.87
CA CYS A 21 6.48 -0.15 11.10
C CYS A 21 5.21 -0.71 11.72
N LEU A 22 4.88 -1.98 11.46
CA LEU A 22 3.59 -2.59 11.79
C LEU A 22 3.77 -3.93 12.52
N PRO A 23 2.90 -4.25 13.49
CA PRO A 23 2.89 -5.56 14.13
C PRO A 23 2.28 -6.66 13.24
N GLU A 24 1.37 -6.31 12.33
CA GLU A 24 0.81 -7.23 11.32
C GLU A 24 1.78 -7.44 10.17
N ASN A 25 2.28 -8.68 10.07
CA ASN A 25 3.29 -9.07 9.09
C ASN A 25 2.79 -10.19 8.19
N TYR A 26 3.30 -10.23 6.97
CA TYR A 26 2.92 -11.20 5.95
C TYR A 26 4.13 -11.93 5.38
N GLN A 27 3.93 -13.18 4.97
CA GLN A 27 4.95 -13.92 4.23
C GLN A 27 5.16 -13.34 2.83
N MET A 28 6.36 -13.50 2.28
CA MET A 28 6.73 -12.95 0.98
C MET A 28 5.82 -13.45 -0.17
N LYS A 29 5.30 -14.69 -0.06
CA LYS A 29 4.28 -15.23 -0.97
C LYS A 29 3.08 -14.29 -1.14
N TYR A 30 2.67 -13.62 -0.07
CA TYR A 30 1.51 -12.71 -0.09
C TYR A 30 1.83 -11.39 -0.81
N TYR A 31 3.07 -10.89 -0.69
CA TYR A 31 3.54 -9.74 -1.47
C TYR A 31 3.61 -10.07 -2.95
N PHE A 32 4.13 -11.24 -3.32
CA PHE A 32 4.13 -11.71 -4.71
C PHE A 32 2.72 -11.88 -5.26
N TYR A 33 1.79 -12.42 -4.48
CA TYR A 33 0.39 -12.53 -4.88
C TYR A 33 -0.17 -11.16 -5.30
N HIS A 34 0.03 -10.12 -4.49
CA HIS A 34 -0.41 -8.77 -4.83
C HIS A 34 0.29 -8.21 -6.08
N GLY A 35 1.61 -8.33 -6.13
CA GLY A 35 2.41 -7.78 -7.23
C GLY A 35 2.17 -8.47 -8.57
N LEU A 36 1.70 -9.72 -8.57
CA LEU A 36 1.37 -10.47 -9.77
C LEU A 36 -0.10 -10.33 -10.18
N SER A 37 -1.03 -10.30 -9.22
CA SER A 37 -2.46 -10.16 -9.50
C SER A 37 -2.86 -8.72 -9.83
N TRP A 38 -2.29 -7.72 -9.12
CA TRP A 38 -2.63 -6.30 -9.28
C TRP A 38 -1.39 -5.40 -9.28
N PRO A 39 -0.48 -5.55 -10.26
CA PRO A 39 0.78 -4.80 -10.31
C PRO A 39 0.62 -3.27 -10.30
N GLN A 40 -0.53 -2.75 -10.74
CA GLN A 40 -0.80 -1.32 -10.84
C GLN A 40 -1.22 -0.67 -9.51
N LEU A 41 -1.58 -1.46 -8.49
CA LEU A 41 -2.27 -0.94 -7.30
C LEU A 41 -1.35 -0.62 -6.13
N SER A 42 -0.14 -1.16 -6.14
CA SER A 42 0.84 -0.95 -5.05
C SER A 42 1.83 0.14 -5.43
N TYR A 43 2.12 1.02 -4.47
CA TYR A 43 3.02 2.16 -4.66
C TYR A 43 4.03 2.24 -3.53
N ILE A 44 5.18 2.84 -3.82
CA ILE A 44 6.24 3.09 -2.83
C ILE A 44 6.64 4.56 -2.82
N ALA A 45 7.12 5.00 -1.67
CA ALA A 45 7.79 6.27 -1.47
C ALA A 45 9.26 6.00 -1.17
N GLU A 46 10.16 6.58 -1.96
CA GLU A 46 11.60 6.45 -1.81
C GLU A 46 12.28 7.80 -1.53
N ASP A 47 13.35 7.76 -0.74
CA ASP A 47 14.21 8.92 -0.48
C ASP A 47 15.20 9.18 -1.62
N GLU A 48 16.05 10.20 -1.47
CA GLU A 48 17.06 10.56 -2.47
C GLU A 48 18.11 9.46 -2.69
N GLN A 49 18.27 8.54 -1.72
CA GLN A 49 19.14 7.38 -1.81
C GLN A 49 18.42 6.14 -2.37
N ARG A 50 17.20 6.30 -2.90
CA ARG A 50 16.32 5.23 -3.40
C ARG A 50 15.97 4.19 -2.34
N LYS A 51 16.00 4.54 -1.06
CA LYS A 51 15.53 3.65 0.01
C LYS A 51 14.04 3.82 0.19
N ILE A 52 13.30 2.71 0.30
CA ILE A 52 11.87 2.74 0.61
C ILE A 52 11.68 3.29 2.03
N VAL A 53 10.93 4.39 2.11
CA VAL A 53 10.56 5.05 3.37
C VAL A 53 9.07 4.95 3.67
N GLY A 54 8.27 4.54 2.70
CA GLY A 54 6.88 4.14 2.89
C GLY A 54 6.35 3.36 1.69
N TYR A 55 5.25 2.66 1.88
CA TYR A 55 4.60 1.90 0.83
C TYR A 55 3.10 1.78 1.09
N VAL A 56 2.36 1.48 0.03
CA VAL A 56 1.02 0.93 0.10
C VAL A 56 0.95 -0.36 -0.70
N LEU A 57 0.43 -1.39 -0.07
CA LEU A 57 0.10 -2.70 -0.66
C LEU A 57 -1.42 -2.79 -0.75
N ALA A 58 -1.93 -2.97 -1.96
CA ALA A 58 -3.35 -2.93 -2.21
C ALA A 58 -3.79 -3.96 -3.26
N LYS A 59 -5.05 -4.37 -3.17
CA LYS A 59 -5.69 -5.36 -4.06
C LYS A 59 -7.10 -4.93 -4.44
N MET A 60 -7.70 -5.61 -5.40
CA MET A 60 -9.16 -5.62 -5.57
C MET A 60 -9.76 -6.74 -4.73
N GLU A 61 -10.96 -6.54 -4.20
CA GLU A 61 -11.77 -7.67 -3.71
C GLU A 61 -12.48 -8.34 -4.89
N GLU A 62 -12.62 -9.66 -4.80
CA GLU A 62 -13.09 -10.53 -5.89
C GLU A 62 -14.47 -11.12 -5.61
N ASP A 63 -15.17 -10.65 -4.58
CA ASP A 63 -16.52 -11.13 -4.26
C ASP A 63 -17.50 -10.72 -5.36
N PRO A 64 -18.12 -11.69 -6.08
CA PRO A 64 -19.02 -11.40 -7.18
C PRO A 64 -20.36 -10.78 -6.75
N ASP A 65 -20.73 -10.90 -5.47
CA ASP A 65 -21.98 -10.34 -4.94
C ASP A 65 -21.84 -8.85 -4.56
N ASP A 66 -20.61 -8.36 -4.43
CA ASP A 66 -20.29 -6.97 -4.09
C ASP A 66 -19.97 -6.11 -5.33
N ALA A 67 -20.18 -4.80 -5.19
CA ALA A 67 -19.68 -3.86 -6.19
C ALA A 67 -18.13 -3.91 -6.23
N PRO A 68 -17.50 -3.80 -7.41
CA PRO A 68 -16.04 -3.78 -7.52
C PRO A 68 -15.44 -2.72 -6.61
N HIS A 69 -14.56 -3.14 -5.70
CA HIS A 69 -13.96 -2.25 -4.72
C HIS A 69 -12.54 -2.67 -4.38
N GLY A 70 -11.72 -1.68 -4.03
CA GLY A 70 -10.35 -1.89 -3.62
C GLY A 70 -10.23 -2.19 -2.14
N HIS A 71 -9.14 -2.85 -1.76
CA HIS A 71 -8.78 -3.06 -0.37
C HIS A 71 -7.34 -2.65 -0.11
N ILE A 72 -7.13 -1.87 0.97
CA ILE A 72 -5.78 -1.54 1.44
C ILE A 72 -5.34 -2.62 2.41
N THR A 73 -4.53 -3.54 1.91
CA THR A 73 -3.95 -4.62 2.70
C THR A 73 -2.97 -4.08 3.73
N SER A 74 -2.12 -3.13 3.35
CA SER A 74 -1.13 -2.56 4.27
C SER A 74 -0.62 -1.21 3.79
N LEU A 75 -0.52 -0.25 4.71
CA LEU A 75 0.03 1.08 4.48
C LEU A 75 1.00 1.40 5.61
N ALA A 76 2.23 1.78 5.28
CA ALA A 76 3.20 2.16 6.29
C ALA A 76 4.14 3.25 5.79
N VAL A 77 4.52 4.13 6.72
CA VAL A 77 5.58 5.14 6.53
C VAL A 77 6.50 5.10 7.74
N LYS A 78 7.82 4.98 7.48
CA LYS A 78 8.86 4.99 8.52
C LYS A 78 8.72 6.24 9.38
N ARG A 79 8.90 6.10 10.69
CA ARG A 79 8.70 7.19 11.66
C ARG A 79 9.52 8.44 11.32
N SER A 80 10.74 8.27 10.82
CA SER A 80 11.63 9.35 10.39
C SER A 80 11.10 10.18 9.21
N HIS A 81 10.09 9.69 8.49
CA HIS A 81 9.52 10.31 7.29
C HIS A 81 8.01 10.57 7.41
N ARG A 82 7.45 10.51 8.62
CA ARG A 82 6.05 10.86 8.89
C ARG A 82 5.84 12.37 8.87
N ARG A 83 4.57 12.81 8.80
CA ARG A 83 4.15 14.23 8.71
C ARG A 83 4.60 14.97 7.44
N LEU A 84 5.02 14.23 6.41
CA LEU A 84 5.36 14.76 5.08
C LEU A 84 4.24 14.53 4.04
N GLY A 85 3.06 14.09 4.48
CA GLY A 85 1.93 13.77 3.60
C GLY A 85 2.13 12.54 2.70
N LEU A 86 3.15 11.70 2.96
CA LEU A 86 3.46 10.54 2.11
C LEU A 86 2.35 9.50 2.11
N ALA A 87 1.76 9.21 3.27
CA ALA A 87 0.67 8.23 3.38
C ALA A 87 -0.53 8.63 2.52
N GLN A 88 -0.97 9.90 2.61
CA GLN A 88 -2.05 10.43 1.78
C GLN A 88 -1.72 10.32 0.29
N LYS A 89 -0.53 10.74 -0.15
CA LYS A 89 -0.13 10.67 -1.57
C LYS A 89 -0.06 9.24 -2.09
N LEU A 90 0.45 8.30 -1.29
CA LEU A 90 0.42 6.88 -1.63
C LEU A 90 -1.01 6.39 -1.79
N MET A 91 -1.91 6.88 -0.92
CA MET A 91 -3.32 6.53 -0.97
C MET A 91 -4.05 7.06 -2.18
N ASP A 92 -3.83 8.32 -2.52
CA ASP A 92 -4.40 8.94 -3.71
C ASP A 92 -3.99 8.18 -4.99
N GLN A 93 -2.73 7.75 -5.08
CA GLN A 93 -2.24 6.99 -6.24
C GLN A 93 -2.89 5.60 -6.34
N ALA A 94 -2.95 4.86 -5.23
CA ALA A 94 -3.57 3.53 -5.23
C ALA A 94 -5.07 3.60 -5.54
N CYS A 95 -5.80 4.51 -4.89
CA CYS A 95 -7.23 4.71 -5.13
C CYS A 95 -7.52 5.09 -6.59
N ARG A 96 -6.71 6.00 -7.16
CA ARG A 96 -6.82 6.36 -8.57
C ARG A 96 -6.59 5.17 -9.49
N ALA A 97 -5.55 4.37 -9.22
CA ALA A 97 -5.27 3.16 -9.99
C ALA A 97 -6.40 2.12 -9.90
N MET A 98 -7.04 1.98 -8.75
CA MET A 98 -8.20 1.10 -8.56
C MET A 98 -9.40 1.54 -9.42
N ILE A 99 -9.67 2.84 -9.48
CA ILE A 99 -10.75 3.40 -10.29
C ILE A 99 -10.42 3.22 -11.78
N GLU A 100 -9.24 3.63 -12.21
CA GLU A 100 -8.86 3.68 -13.64
C GLU A 100 -8.70 2.28 -14.25
N ASN A 101 -8.14 1.31 -13.52
CA ASN A 101 -7.87 -0.03 -14.06
C ASN A 101 -8.99 -1.04 -13.79
N PHE A 102 -9.78 -0.86 -12.73
CA PHE A 102 -10.75 -1.86 -12.28
C PHE A 102 -12.15 -1.31 -12.00
N GLY A 103 -12.38 0.00 -12.19
CA GLY A 103 -13.70 0.60 -12.00
C GLY A 103 -14.19 0.60 -10.54
N ALA A 104 -13.26 0.59 -9.58
CA ALA A 104 -13.57 0.52 -8.15
C ALA A 104 -14.54 1.64 -7.72
N LYS A 105 -15.58 1.27 -6.95
CA LYS A 105 -16.59 2.21 -6.44
C LYS A 105 -16.22 2.81 -5.09
N TYR A 106 -15.52 2.04 -4.27
CA TYR A 106 -15.01 2.46 -2.98
C TYR A 106 -13.73 1.69 -2.65
N VAL A 107 -13.10 2.07 -1.54
CA VAL A 107 -11.92 1.39 -1.00
C VAL A 107 -12.17 1.09 0.47
N SER A 108 -11.87 -0.13 0.89
CA SER A 108 -12.00 -0.59 2.27
C SER A 108 -10.62 -0.81 2.91
N LEU A 109 -10.55 -0.69 4.24
CA LEU A 109 -9.36 -1.00 5.04
C LEU A 109 -9.76 -1.34 6.46
N HIS A 110 -8.87 -2.02 7.19
CA HIS A 110 -9.02 -2.28 8.62
C HIS A 110 -8.01 -1.44 9.41
N VAL A 111 -8.48 -0.76 10.45
CA VAL A 111 -7.65 0.02 11.38
C VAL A 111 -7.90 -0.42 12.81
N ARG A 112 -6.85 -0.42 13.64
CA ARG A 112 -6.98 -0.70 15.07
C ARG A 112 -7.66 0.47 15.77
N LYS A 113 -8.66 0.19 16.62
CA LYS A 113 -9.33 1.22 17.45
C LYS A 113 -8.36 2.05 18.32
N SER A 114 -7.25 1.44 18.75
CA SER A 114 -6.21 2.10 19.55
C SER A 114 -5.24 2.94 18.73
N ASN A 115 -5.37 2.97 17.41
CA ASN A 115 -4.52 3.78 16.55
C ASN A 115 -4.95 5.25 16.59
N LEU A 116 -4.53 5.96 17.64
CA LEU A 116 -4.83 7.39 17.86
C LEU A 116 -4.05 8.32 16.90
N MET A 117 -3.17 7.77 16.05
CA MET A 117 -2.23 8.51 15.21
C MET A 117 -2.52 8.32 13.70
N GLU A 118 -3.80 8.29 13.31
CA GLU A 118 -4.22 8.18 11.90
C GLU A 118 -5.30 9.19 11.47
N LEU A 119 -5.26 10.41 12.04
CA LEU A 119 -5.84 11.61 11.42
C LEU A 119 -4.81 12.75 11.45
#